data_AF-A0A1Z3U9X6-F1
#
_entry.id   AF-A0A1Z3U9X6-F1
#
_cell.length_a   1.000
_cell.length_b   1.000
_cell.length_c   1.000
_cell.angle_alpha   90.00
_cell.angle_beta   90.00
_cell.angle_gamma   90.00
#
_symmetry.space_group_name_H-M   'P 1'
#
loop_
_entity.id
_entity.type
_entity.pdbx_description
1 polymer ?
#
loop_
_entity_poly.entity_id
_entity_poly.type
_entity_poly.pdbx_seq_one_letter_code
_entity_poly.pdbx_strand_id
1 'polypeptide(L)'
;MFRWKTDIACRVWQRDDGAMSTSIDGWAGVKRAVAEVVAARPDEYEASVIQNLDDLLAYIQKSKRPAPSILPGYWPTFLVEWEAEEAKNLQIEVFDDRYEVSRFFNGRTDVWYEPHVHGDTFSDQFIAELPNAV
;
A
#
# COMPACT_ATOMS: atom_id res chain seq x y z
N MET A 1 47.57 -18.69 25.95
CA MET A 1 47.18 -20.09 25.67
C MET A 1 45.92 -20.05 24.84
N PHE A 2 46.05 -20.21 23.53
CA PHE A 2 44.93 -20.29 22.59
C PHE A 2 44.31 -21.69 22.66
N ARG A 3 42.98 -21.76 22.60
CA ARG A 3 42.27 -22.96 22.14
C ARG A 3 41.10 -22.55 21.28
N TRP A 4 41.31 -22.67 19.97
CA TRP A 4 40.28 -22.87 18.97
C TRP A 4 39.85 -24.35 19.00
N LYS A 5 38.55 -24.62 18.90
CA LYS A 5 38.01 -25.75 18.14
C LYS A 5 36.61 -25.39 17.61
N THR A 6 36.52 -25.46 16.30
CA THR A 6 35.36 -25.43 15.39
C THR A 6 34.47 -26.66 15.50
N ASP A 7 33.19 -26.51 15.17
CA ASP A 7 32.34 -27.43 14.35
C ASP A 7 31.05 -26.66 14.02
N ILE A 8 30.92 -26.02 12.85
CA ILE A 8 30.35 -26.53 11.58
C ILE A 8 29.01 -27.29 11.71
N ALA A 9 27.97 -26.53 11.34
CA ALA A 9 26.76 -26.90 10.60
C ALA A 9 25.71 -27.84 11.24
N CYS A 10 24.51 -27.29 11.45
CA CYS A 10 23.34 -27.82 10.74
C CYS A 10 22.32 -26.69 10.52
N ARG A 11 22.08 -26.39 9.24
CA ARG A 11 21.13 -25.40 8.76
C ARG A 11 19.72 -25.99 8.91
N VAL A 12 18.97 -25.55 9.91
CA VAL A 12 17.52 -25.78 9.94
C VAL A 12 16.89 -24.71 9.06
N TRP A 13 16.55 -25.09 7.83
CA TRP A 13 15.52 -24.38 7.09
C TRP A 13 14.18 -24.73 7.74
N GLN A 14 13.74 -23.89 8.67
CA GLN A 14 12.33 -23.87 9.04
C GLN A 14 11.58 -23.21 7.88
N ARG A 15 10.77 -24.02 7.20
CA ARG A 15 9.60 -23.51 6.49
C ARG A 15 8.68 -22.97 7.58
N ASP A 16 8.52 -21.65 7.64
CA ASP A 16 7.41 -21.07 8.36
C ASP A 16 6.18 -21.20 7.47
N ASP A 17 5.41 -22.25 7.76
CA ASP A 17 4.07 -22.45 7.26
C ASP A 17 3.15 -21.36 7.85
N GLY A 18 2.73 -20.42 7.00
CA GLY A 18 1.37 -19.89 6.98
C GLY A 18 0.74 -19.43 8.30
N ALA A 19 1.44 -18.65 9.12
CA ALA A 19 0.83 -17.87 10.19
C ALA A 19 0.63 -16.42 9.72
N MET A 20 -0.63 -16.04 9.52
CA MET A 20 -1.09 -14.67 9.30
C MET A 20 -0.64 -13.74 10.44
N SER A 21 0.54 -13.13 10.31
CA SER A 21 0.98 -11.97 11.11
C SER A 21 0.57 -10.67 10.40
N THR A 22 -0.72 -10.46 10.16
CA THR A 22 -1.14 -9.66 8.99
C THR A 22 -1.67 -8.25 9.25
N SER A 23 -1.79 -7.76 10.49
CA SER A 23 -2.26 -6.38 10.71
C SER A 23 -1.16 -5.41 11.14
N ILE A 24 -0.46 -5.67 12.25
CA ILE A 24 0.53 -4.70 12.76
C ILE A 24 1.79 -4.65 11.88
N ASP A 25 2.28 -5.80 11.44
CA ASP A 25 3.48 -5.87 10.58
C ASP A 25 3.21 -5.32 9.17
N GLY A 26 1.98 -5.53 8.66
CA GLY A 26 1.54 -4.98 7.37
C GLY A 26 1.50 -3.46 7.37
N TRP A 27 0.84 -2.84 8.36
CA TRP A 27 0.72 -1.38 8.46
C TRP A 27 2.04 -0.68 8.80
N ALA A 28 2.93 -1.33 9.55
CA ALA A 28 4.29 -0.83 9.72
C ALA A 28 5.06 -0.81 8.38
N GLY A 29 4.87 -1.84 7.56
CA GLY A 29 5.38 -1.90 6.19
C GLY A 29 4.87 -0.77 5.30
N VAL A 30 3.57 -0.49 5.34
CA VAL A 30 2.95 0.63 4.60
C VAL A 30 3.61 1.96 4.95
N LYS A 31 3.68 2.29 6.25
CA LYS A 31 4.27 3.56 6.71
C LYS A 31 5.73 3.71 6.28
N ARG A 32 6.50 2.61 6.32
CA ARG A 32 7.88 2.61 5.84
C ARG A 32 7.93 2.86 4.33
N ALA A 33 7.09 2.20 3.55
CA ALA A 33 7.06 2.38 2.09
C ALA A 33 6.73 3.83 1.70
N VAL A 34 5.76 4.47 2.36
CA VAL A 34 5.45 5.90 2.15
C VAL A 34 6.68 6.77 2.40
N ALA A 35 7.36 6.56 3.54
CA ALA A 35 8.56 7.32 3.88
C ALA A 35 9.71 7.10 2.89
N GLU A 36 9.89 5.87 2.39
CA GLU A 36 10.88 5.53 1.38
C GLU A 36 10.59 6.21 0.04
N VAL A 37 9.32 6.24 -0.40
CA VAL A 37 8.89 6.93 -1.63
C VAL A 37 9.18 8.43 -1.56
N VAL A 38 8.78 9.09 -0.48
CA VAL A 38 9.02 10.53 -0.29
C VAL A 38 10.52 10.83 -0.20
N ALA A 39 11.28 10.03 0.55
CA ALA A 39 12.73 10.22 0.71
C ALA A 39 13.52 10.01 -0.59
N ALA A 40 13.03 9.17 -1.52
CA ALA A 40 13.66 8.92 -2.81
C ALA A 40 13.55 10.11 -3.78
N ARG A 41 12.56 10.99 -3.60
CA ARG A 41 12.30 12.18 -4.42
C ARG A 41 11.99 13.38 -3.51
N PRO A 42 12.99 13.88 -2.77
CA PRO A 42 12.76 14.97 -1.82
C PRO A 42 12.22 16.20 -2.55
N ASP A 43 11.28 16.89 -1.90
CA ASP A 43 10.64 18.12 -2.38
C ASP A 43 9.79 18.00 -3.67
N GLU A 44 9.60 16.80 -4.22
CA GLU A 44 8.71 16.60 -5.38
C GLU A 44 7.24 16.46 -4.99
N TYR A 45 6.95 15.95 -3.79
CA TYR A 45 5.60 15.67 -3.32
C TYR A 45 4.97 16.89 -2.63
N GLU A 46 3.90 17.42 -3.21
CA GLU A 46 3.08 18.44 -2.57
C GLU A 46 2.42 17.90 -1.29
N ALA A 47 2.24 18.77 -0.31
CA ALA A 47 1.66 18.39 0.98
C ALA A 47 0.24 17.82 0.84
N SER A 48 -0.54 18.32 -0.11
CA SER A 48 -1.89 17.84 -0.42
C SER A 48 -1.91 16.38 -0.88
N VAL A 49 -0.94 15.96 -1.70
CA VAL A 49 -0.83 14.57 -2.17
C VAL A 49 -0.58 13.62 -1.00
N ILE A 50 0.31 14.01 -0.08
CA ILE A 50 0.63 13.22 1.12
C ILE A 50 -0.59 13.15 2.05
N GLN A 51 -1.30 14.27 2.25
CA GLN A 51 -2.49 14.33 3.08
C GLN A 51 -3.65 13.49 2.52
N ASN A 52 -3.86 13.49 1.19
CA ASN A 52 -4.84 12.64 0.55
C ASN A 52 -4.48 11.15 0.72
N LEU A 53 -3.21 10.80 0.56
CA LEU A 53 -2.76 9.43 0.85
C LEU A 53 -3.04 9.05 2.32
N ASP A 54 -2.77 9.94 3.27
CA ASP A 54 -3.04 9.70 4.69
C ASP A 54 -4.53 9.46 4.97
N ASP A 55 -5.44 10.20 4.32
CA ASP A 55 -6.89 9.97 4.45
C ASP A 55 -7.29 8.59 3.94
N LEU A 56 -6.80 8.21 2.76
CA LEU A 56 -7.06 6.90 2.17
C LEU A 56 -6.55 5.78 3.08
N LEU A 57 -5.31 5.87 3.55
CA LEU A 57 -4.71 4.88 4.45
C LEU A 57 -5.44 4.81 5.79
N ALA A 58 -5.80 5.96 6.37
CA ALA A 58 -6.55 6.02 7.62
C ALA A 58 -7.93 5.37 7.48
N TYR A 59 -8.62 5.60 6.35
CA TYR A 59 -9.90 4.97 6.07
C TYR A 59 -9.77 3.45 5.91
N ILE A 60 -8.83 2.98 5.10
CA ILE A 60 -8.57 1.54 4.88
C ILE A 60 -8.27 0.88 6.23
N GLN A 61 -7.40 1.48 7.05
CA GLN A 61 -7.04 0.95 8.37
C GLN A 61 -8.24 0.90 9.31
N LYS A 62 -8.99 2.01 9.42
CA LYS A 62 -10.14 2.13 10.32
C LYS A 62 -11.29 1.20 9.93
N SER A 63 -11.48 0.97 8.63
CA SER A 63 -12.50 0.05 8.09
C SER A 63 -12.07 -1.42 8.11
N LYS A 64 -10.89 -1.74 8.68
CA LYS A 64 -10.34 -3.10 8.79
C LYS A 64 -10.15 -3.78 7.43
N ARG A 65 -9.86 -2.99 6.40
CA ARG A 65 -9.50 -3.48 5.08
C ARG A 65 -8.01 -3.86 5.04
N PRO A 66 -7.60 -4.78 4.14
CA PRO A 66 -6.21 -5.21 4.07
C PRO A 66 -5.29 -4.03 3.74
N ALA A 67 -4.10 -4.04 4.35
CA ALA A 67 -3.07 -3.05 4.10
C ALA A 67 -2.63 -3.11 2.61
N PRO A 68 -2.57 -1.98 1.89
CA PRO A 68 -2.12 -1.96 0.51
C PRO A 68 -0.59 -1.99 0.40
N SER A 69 -0.09 -2.23 -0.81
CA SER A 69 1.26 -1.87 -1.23
C SER A 69 1.29 -0.39 -1.66
N ILE A 70 2.38 0.30 -1.37
CA ILE A 70 2.60 1.70 -1.77
C ILE A 70 3.82 1.79 -2.68
N LEU A 71 3.64 2.41 -3.84
CA LEU A 71 4.65 2.59 -4.87
C LEU A 71 4.70 4.04 -5.33
N PRO A 72 5.84 4.53 -5.86
CA PRO A 72 5.89 5.84 -6.50
C PRO A 72 5.15 5.82 -7.83
N GLY A 73 4.35 6.85 -8.11
CA GLY A 73 3.81 7.11 -9.43
C GLY A 73 4.87 7.59 -10.44
N TYR A 74 4.45 7.72 -11.69
CA TYR A 74 5.28 8.34 -12.74
C TYR A 74 5.39 9.86 -12.52
N TRP A 75 4.32 10.49 -12.06
CA TRP A 75 4.30 11.85 -11.52
C TRP A 75 4.60 11.83 -10.01
N PRO A 76 4.68 12.98 -9.31
CA PRO A 76 4.79 13.06 -7.85
C PRO A 76 3.50 12.64 -7.12
N THR A 77 3.01 11.45 -7.45
CA THR A 77 1.80 10.79 -6.97
C THR A 77 2.17 9.48 -6.28
N PHE A 78 1.24 8.91 -5.53
CA PHE A 78 1.39 7.57 -4.95
C PHE A 78 0.49 6.60 -5.69
N LEU A 79 1.01 5.41 -5.98
CA LEU A 79 0.24 4.28 -6.46
C LEU A 79 -0.05 3.33 -5.29
N VAL A 80 -1.32 3.02 -5.11
CA VAL A 80 -1.85 2.16 -4.05
C VAL A 80 -2.46 0.93 -4.71
N GLU A 81 -2.01 -0.26 -4.32
CA GLU A 81 -2.48 -1.53 -4.88
C GLU A 81 -2.57 -2.63 -3.83
N TRP A 82 -3.18 -3.76 -4.18
CA TRP A 82 -3.34 -4.90 -3.28
C TRP A 82 -2.91 -6.19 -3.97
N GLU A 83 -2.21 -7.06 -3.23
CA GLU A 83 -1.83 -8.39 -3.70
C GLU A 83 -2.97 -9.42 -3.58
N ALA A 84 -4.05 -9.06 -2.89
CA ALA A 84 -5.19 -9.95 -2.69
C ALA A 84 -5.87 -10.27 -4.02
N GLU A 85 -6.22 -11.54 -4.26
CA GLU A 85 -6.71 -12.03 -5.56
C GLU A 85 -7.94 -11.27 -6.08
N GLU A 86 -8.82 -10.82 -5.17
CA GLU A 86 -10.03 -10.05 -5.47
C GLU A 86 -9.76 -8.58 -5.82
N ALA A 87 -8.58 -8.06 -5.50
CA ALA A 87 -8.21 -6.66 -5.68
C ALA A 87 -6.89 -6.45 -6.42
N LYS A 88 -6.23 -7.52 -6.90
CA LYS A 88 -4.98 -7.46 -7.69
C LYS A 88 -5.11 -6.70 -9.00
N ASN A 89 -6.35 -6.45 -9.43
CA ASN A 89 -6.64 -5.68 -10.63
C ASN A 89 -7.04 -4.23 -10.33
N LEU A 90 -7.01 -3.80 -9.06
CA LEU A 90 -7.28 -2.44 -8.63
C LEU A 90 -5.96 -1.71 -8.39
N GLN A 91 -5.81 -0.54 -9.02
CA GLN A 91 -4.84 0.46 -8.60
C GLN A 91 -5.56 1.78 -8.35
N ILE A 92 -5.05 2.51 -7.36
CA ILE A 92 -5.49 3.86 -7.05
C ILE A 92 -4.26 4.76 -7.10
N GLU A 93 -4.26 5.73 -8.01
CA GLU A 93 -3.24 6.77 -8.04
C GLU A 93 -3.74 8.01 -7.31
N VAL A 94 -2.94 8.49 -6.36
CA VAL A 94 -3.29 9.60 -5.45
C VAL A 94 -2.72 10.90 -6.00
N PHE A 95 -3.61 11.85 -6.34
CA PHE A 95 -3.28 13.21 -6.75
C PHE A 95 -3.61 14.20 -5.62
N ASP A 96 -3.30 15.47 -5.85
CA ASP A 96 -3.59 16.58 -4.94
C ASP A 96 -5.08 16.93 -4.86
N ASP A 97 -5.85 16.66 -5.92
CA ASP A 97 -7.26 17.03 -6.06
C ASP A 97 -8.24 15.86 -6.27
N ARG A 98 -7.72 14.64 -6.41
CA ARG A 98 -8.52 13.44 -6.71
C ARG A 98 -7.76 12.15 -6.46
N TYR A 99 -8.49 11.04 -6.55
CA TYR A 99 -7.94 9.72 -6.83
C TYR A 99 -8.31 9.30 -8.25
N GLU A 100 -7.34 8.76 -8.99
CA GLU A 100 -7.61 7.99 -10.21
C GLU A 100 -7.77 6.52 -9.83
N VAL A 101 -8.94 5.95 -10.09
CA VAL A 101 -9.28 4.57 -9.79
C VAL A 101 -9.22 3.76 -11.08
N SER A 102 -8.27 2.83 -11.14
CA SER A 102 -8.01 1.98 -12.30
C SER A 102 -8.34 0.51 -12.01
N ARG A 103 -9.14 -0.10 -12.89
CA ARG A 103 -9.42 -1.54 -12.92
C ARG A 103 -8.87 -2.17 -14.19
N PHE A 104 -7.96 -3.12 -14.03
CA PHE A 104 -7.35 -3.82 -15.15
C PHE A 104 -8.09 -5.12 -15.47
N PHE A 105 -8.37 -5.33 -16.74
CA PHE A 105 -8.96 -6.55 -17.28
C PHE A 105 -8.14 -7.02 -18.47
N ASN A 106 -8.39 -8.24 -18.94
CA ASN A 106 -7.69 -8.74 -20.11
C ASN A 106 -8.06 -7.91 -21.37
N GLY A 107 -7.15 -7.03 -21.79
CA GLY A 107 -7.30 -6.16 -22.96
C GLY A 107 -8.15 -4.90 -22.74
N ARG A 108 -8.54 -4.57 -21.50
CA ARG A 108 -9.29 -3.36 -21.17
C ARG A 108 -8.87 -2.81 -19.81
N THR A 109 -8.82 -1.49 -19.71
CA THR A 109 -8.69 -0.79 -18.43
C THR A 109 -9.90 0.13 -18.28
N ASP A 110 -10.57 0.05 -17.13
CA ASP A 110 -11.58 1.01 -16.73
C ASP A 110 -10.94 2.01 -15.77
N VAL A 111 -11.10 3.30 -16.07
CA VAL A 111 -10.55 4.39 -15.28
C VAL A 111 -11.65 5.37 -14.97
N TRP A 112 -11.75 5.77 -13.70
CA TRP A 112 -12.62 6.86 -13.28
C TRP A 112 -11.96 7.66 -12.16
N TYR A 113 -12.49 8.85 -11.86
CA TYR A 113 -11.89 9.78 -10.91
C TYR A 113 -12.84 10.05 -9.75
N GLU A 114 -12.33 9.87 -8.53
CA GLU A 114 -13.00 10.29 -7.30
C GLU A 114 -12.42 11.66 -6.91
N PRO A 115 -13.19 12.76 -7.00
CA PRO A 115 -12.75 14.04 -6.47
C PRO A 115 -12.51 13.92 -4.96
N HIS A 116 -11.37 14.42 -4.48
CA HIS A 116 -11.06 14.37 -3.06
C HIS A 116 -10.04 15.43 -2.69
N VAL A 117 -10.30 16.14 -1.60
CA VAL A 117 -9.32 16.98 -0.93
C VAL A 117 -9.25 16.56 0.55
N HIS A 118 -8.12 16.81 1.19
CA HIS A 118 -7.90 16.36 2.56
C HIS A 118 -9.07 16.72 3.51
N GLY A 119 -9.59 15.71 4.20
CA GLY A 119 -10.73 15.81 5.11
C GLY A 119 -12.11 15.55 4.48
N ASP A 120 -12.18 15.37 3.17
CA ASP A 120 -13.41 14.97 2.49
C ASP A 120 -13.84 13.53 2.87
N THR A 121 -15.12 13.25 2.65
CA THR A 121 -15.67 11.90 2.76
C THR A 121 -15.65 11.20 1.42
N PHE A 122 -15.22 9.94 1.40
CA PHE A 122 -15.30 9.09 0.21
C PHE A 122 -16.74 8.79 -0.21
N SER A 123 -16.99 8.77 -1.51
CA SER A 123 -18.25 8.32 -2.10
C SER A 123 -18.49 6.82 -1.85
N ASP A 124 -19.77 6.42 -1.82
CA ASP A 124 -20.13 5.01 -1.71
C ASP A 124 -19.58 4.18 -2.90
N GLN A 125 -19.49 4.79 -4.08
CA GLN A 125 -18.90 4.16 -5.26
C GLN A 125 -17.41 3.88 -5.04
N PHE A 126 -16.64 4.84 -4.52
CA PHE A 126 -15.23 4.64 -4.20
C PHE A 126 -15.03 3.54 -3.15
N ILE A 127 -15.84 3.57 -2.08
CA ILE A 127 -15.78 2.59 -0.99
C ILE A 127 -16.08 1.17 -1.50
N ALA A 128 -16.97 1.05 -2.50
CA ALA A 128 -17.31 -0.23 -3.12
C ALA A 128 -16.17 -0.82 -3.98
N GLU A 129 -15.21 -0.01 -4.43
CA GLU A 129 -14.04 -0.50 -5.15
C GLU A 129 -13.02 -1.18 -4.21
N LEU A 130 -12.91 -0.70 -2.97
CA LEU A 130 -11.88 -1.17 -2.05
C LEU A 130 -12.08 -2.65 -1.68
N PRO A 131 -10.99 -3.44 -1.48
CA PRO A 131 -11.07 -4.83 -1.05
C PRO A 131 -11.82 -4.96 0.27
N ASN A 132 -12.60 -6.02 0.41
CA ASN A 132 -13.46 -6.25 1.57
C ASN A 132 -12.67 -6.23 2.89
N ALA A 133 -13.35 -5.81 3.96
CA ALA A 133 -12.80 -5.88 5.31
C ALA A 133 -12.57 -7.35 5.72
N VAL A 134 -11.52 -7.58 6.50
CA VAL A 134 -11.14 -8.90 7.05
C VAL A 134 -11.68 -9.07 8.47
#